data_AF-A0A7J5Y642-F1
#
_entry.id   AF-A0A7J5Y642-F1
#
_cell.length_a   1.000
_cell.length_b   1.000
_cell.length_c   1.000
_cell.angle_alpha   90.00
_cell.angle_beta   90.00
_cell.angle_gamma   90.00
#
_symmetry.space_group_name_H-M   'P 1'
#
loop_
_entity.id
_entity.type
_entity.pdbx_description
1 polymer ?
#
loop_
_entity_poly.entity_id
_entity_poly.type
_entity_poly.pdbx_seq_one_letter_code
_entity_poly.pdbx_strand_id
1 'polypeptide(L)'
;MGRPKVKAVVLDPRNGFNVDRTLTKQDVQKLEELCLGKLMEECSPSLDTIKMQVYFDMNYTSRREFLEEIHRVLESRLSSVSREITDSRVKTREEFDALYCKIITYIQLRSGMGSPTDDTALKEATAALQSVFPQTELGAFMVLLKRDKEQQLRELTMIVTGIRLFNKASKKGGEETDSRN
;
A
#
# COMPACT_ATOMS: atom_id res chain seq x y z
N MET A 1 -5.84 -15.82 -15.46
CA MET A 1 -5.62 -16.78 -14.36
C MET A 1 -6.46 -18.02 -14.65
N GLY A 2 -5.86 -19.18 -14.91
CA GLY A 2 -6.62 -20.40 -15.29
C GLY A 2 -7.37 -20.99 -14.10
N ARG A 3 -8.59 -21.49 -14.31
CA ARG A 3 -9.49 -22.04 -13.28
C ARG A 3 -8.74 -23.08 -12.42
N PRO A 4 -8.52 -22.86 -11.10
CA PRO A 4 -7.65 -23.70 -10.26
C PRO A 4 -8.07 -25.18 -10.25
N LYS A 5 -9.38 -25.42 -10.36
CA LYS A 5 -9.99 -26.74 -10.53
C LYS A 5 -9.51 -27.50 -11.77
N VAL A 6 -9.50 -26.85 -12.93
CA VAL A 6 -9.08 -27.48 -14.20
C VAL A 6 -7.59 -27.81 -14.13
N LYS A 7 -6.79 -26.92 -13.56
CA LYS A 7 -5.36 -27.17 -13.33
C LYS A 7 -5.13 -28.37 -12.41
N ALA A 8 -5.85 -28.47 -11.30
CA ALA A 8 -5.70 -29.58 -10.37
C ALA A 8 -6.01 -30.95 -11.02
N VAL A 9 -7.02 -31.01 -11.89
CA VAL A 9 -7.39 -32.24 -12.61
C VAL A 9 -6.43 -32.55 -13.75
N VAL A 10 -6.01 -31.54 -14.52
CA VAL A 10 -5.10 -31.73 -15.68
C VAL A 10 -3.68 -32.05 -15.25
N LEU A 11 -3.21 -31.49 -14.14
CA LEU A 11 -1.83 -31.68 -13.65
C LEU A 11 -1.67 -32.94 -12.77
N ASP A 12 -2.77 -33.61 -12.39
CA ASP A 12 -2.70 -34.88 -11.67
C ASP A 12 -2.26 -35.99 -12.64
N PRO A 13 -1.06 -36.61 -12.44
CA PRO A 13 -0.55 -37.63 -13.34
C PRO A 13 -1.49 -38.84 -13.48
N ARG A 14 -2.36 -39.09 -12.49
CA ARG A 14 -3.31 -40.20 -12.49
C ARG A 14 -4.43 -40.03 -13.52
N ASN A 15 -4.72 -38.80 -13.92
CA ASN A 15 -5.79 -38.50 -14.87
C ASN A 15 -5.35 -38.64 -16.33
N GLY A 16 -4.05 -38.78 -16.59
CA GLY A 16 -3.48 -39.10 -17.89
C GLY A 16 -3.69 -38.02 -18.97
N PHE A 17 -3.85 -36.76 -18.57
CA PHE A 17 -3.89 -35.66 -19.53
C PHE A 17 -2.49 -35.32 -20.03
N ASN A 18 -2.37 -35.10 -21.35
CA ASN A 18 -1.15 -34.59 -21.95
C ASN A 18 -1.30 -33.07 -22.16
N VAL A 19 -0.47 -32.29 -21.47
CA VAL A 19 -0.54 -30.82 -21.45
C VAL A 19 0.01 -30.19 -22.75
N ASP A 20 0.80 -30.95 -23.52
CA ASP A 20 1.44 -30.49 -24.76
C ASP A 20 0.58 -30.73 -26.01
N ARG A 21 -0.57 -31.41 -25.86
CA ARG A 21 -1.50 -31.71 -26.96
C ARG A 21 -2.78 -30.88 -26.82
N THR A 22 -3.35 -30.49 -27.95
CA THR A 22 -4.70 -29.89 -28.00
C THR A 22 -5.75 -30.89 -27.52
N LEU A 23 -6.64 -30.44 -26.62
CA LEU A 23 -7.72 -31.25 -26.07
C LEU A 23 -8.73 -31.63 -27.16
N THR A 24 -9.06 -32.92 -27.26
CA THR A 24 -10.14 -33.41 -28.10
C THR A 24 -11.50 -33.23 -27.39
N LYS A 25 -12.61 -33.39 -28.13
CA LYS A 25 -13.97 -33.37 -27.53
C LYS A 25 -14.13 -34.42 -26.43
N GLN A 26 -13.51 -35.59 -26.57
CA GLN A 26 -13.53 -36.64 -25.56
C GLN A 26 -12.73 -36.24 -24.31
N ASP A 27 -11.59 -35.56 -24.49
CA ASP A 27 -10.80 -35.07 -23.35
C ASP A 27 -11.54 -34.02 -22.54
N VAL A 28 -12.33 -33.16 -23.21
CA VAL A 28 -13.18 -32.16 -22.54
C VAL A 28 -14.29 -32.84 -21.72
N GLN A 29 -14.95 -33.87 -22.26
CA GLN A 29 -15.96 -34.63 -21.51
C GLN A 29 -15.35 -35.34 -20.30
N LYS A 30 -14.21 -36.02 -20.49
CA LYS A 30 -13.46 -36.65 -19.39
C LYS A 30 -13.04 -35.64 -18.33
N LEU A 31 -12.59 -34.46 -18.75
CA LEU A 31 -12.20 -33.38 -17.85
C LEU A 31 -13.39 -32.90 -17.03
N GLU A 32 -14.58 -32.76 -17.65
CA GLU A 32 -15.81 -32.37 -16.99
C GLU A 32 -16.23 -33.39 -15.92
N GLU A 33 -16.23 -34.68 -16.25
CA GLU A 33 -16.56 -35.76 -15.32
C GLU A 33 -15.60 -35.81 -14.11
N LEU A 34 -14.29 -35.78 -14.36
CA LEU A 34 -13.28 -35.76 -13.30
C LEU A 34 -13.39 -34.50 -12.43
N CYS A 35 -13.69 -33.36 -13.06
CA CYS A 35 -13.97 -32.11 -12.37
C CYS A 35 -15.22 -32.21 -11.48
N LEU A 36 -16.30 -32.85 -11.94
CA LEU A 36 -17.51 -33.05 -11.16
C LEU A 36 -17.25 -33.98 -9.98
N GLY A 37 -16.61 -35.13 -10.23
CA GLY A 37 -16.19 -36.06 -9.17
C GLY A 37 -15.35 -35.37 -8.09
N LYS A 38 -14.39 -34.54 -8.50
CA LYS A 38 -13.54 -33.78 -7.58
C LYS A 38 -14.31 -32.82 -6.65
N LEU A 39 -15.41 -32.24 -7.13
CA LEU A 39 -16.25 -31.34 -6.30
C LEU A 39 -17.12 -32.10 -5.31
N MET A 40 -17.42 -33.36 -5.60
CA MET A 40 -18.25 -34.21 -4.77
C MET A 40 -17.44 -34.99 -3.73
N GLU A 41 -16.11 -34.89 -3.73
CA GLU A 41 -15.26 -35.51 -2.72
C GLU A 41 -15.50 -34.90 -1.33
N GLU A 42 -15.89 -35.73 -0.36
CA GLU A 42 -15.94 -35.36 1.05
C GLU A 42 -14.56 -35.55 1.70
N CYS A 43 -14.20 -34.66 2.64
CA CYS A 43 -12.93 -34.73 3.39
C CYS A 43 -11.65 -34.80 2.51
N SER A 44 -11.61 -34.04 1.41
CA SER A 44 -10.46 -34.01 0.48
C SER A 44 -9.57 -32.78 0.70
N PRO A 45 -8.31 -32.95 1.19
CA PRO A 45 -7.37 -31.83 1.37
C PRO A 45 -7.09 -31.06 0.07
N SER A 46 -7.15 -31.76 -1.07
CA SER A 46 -7.00 -31.14 -2.38
C SER A 46 -8.18 -30.23 -2.75
N LEU A 47 -9.41 -30.61 -2.39
CA LEU A 47 -10.59 -29.77 -2.58
C LEU A 47 -10.56 -28.57 -1.62
N ASP A 48 -10.09 -28.75 -0.38
CA ASP A 48 -9.94 -27.65 0.58
C ASP A 48 -8.89 -26.63 0.12
N THR A 49 -7.81 -27.08 -0.51
CA THR A 49 -6.82 -26.19 -1.13
C THR A 49 -7.43 -25.38 -2.28
N ILE A 50 -8.26 -26.01 -3.12
CA ILE A 50 -8.97 -25.30 -4.21
C ILE A 50 -9.95 -24.27 -3.63
N LYS A 51 -10.70 -24.61 -2.57
CA LYS A 51 -11.57 -23.65 -1.87
C LYS A 51 -10.78 -22.46 -1.32
N MET A 52 -9.64 -22.71 -0.68
CA MET A 52 -8.75 -21.66 -0.16
C MET A 52 -8.24 -20.73 -1.28
N GLN A 53 -7.84 -21.29 -2.42
CA GLN A 53 -7.39 -20.52 -3.59
C GLN A 53 -8.51 -19.65 -4.15
N VAL A 54 -9.72 -20.21 -4.34
CA VAL A 54 -10.88 -19.44 -4.83
C VAL A 54 -11.28 -18.35 -3.84
N TYR A 55 -11.29 -18.66 -2.54
CA TYR A 55 -11.57 -17.68 -1.49
C TYR A 55 -10.54 -16.54 -1.52
N PHE A 56 -9.25 -16.86 -1.62
CA PHE A 56 -8.21 -15.85 -1.67
C PHE A 56 -8.35 -14.97 -2.91
N ASP A 57 -8.54 -15.57 -4.09
CA ASP A 57 -8.70 -14.84 -5.34
C ASP A 57 -9.93 -13.92 -5.31
N MET A 58 -11.06 -14.39 -4.78
CA MET A 58 -12.29 -13.58 -4.68
C MET A 58 -12.16 -12.42 -3.69
N ASN A 59 -11.56 -12.66 -2.52
CA ASN A 59 -11.57 -11.69 -1.42
C ASN A 59 -10.35 -10.77 -1.40
N TYR A 60 -9.19 -11.21 -1.88
CA TYR A 60 -7.93 -10.47 -1.77
C TYR A 60 -7.44 -9.86 -3.08
N THR A 61 -7.83 -10.40 -4.24
CA THR A 61 -7.54 -9.73 -5.53
C THR A 61 -8.31 -8.42 -5.61
N SER A 62 -9.62 -8.45 -5.36
CA SER A 62 -10.49 -7.26 -5.35
C SER A 62 -10.03 -6.22 -4.32
N ARG A 63 -9.66 -6.66 -3.12
CA ARG A 63 -9.11 -5.79 -2.07
C ARG A 63 -7.77 -5.16 -2.47
N ARG A 64 -6.88 -5.91 -3.13
CA ARG A 64 -5.61 -5.38 -3.62
C ARG A 64 -5.84 -4.32 -4.69
N GLU A 65 -6.65 -4.63 -5.69
CA GLU A 65 -7.00 -3.69 -6.78
C GLU A 65 -7.63 -2.41 -6.21
N PHE A 66 -8.50 -2.53 -5.21
CA PHE A 66 -9.07 -1.39 -4.51
C PHE A 66 -8.03 -0.52 -3.79
N LEU A 67 -7.07 -1.15 -3.08
CA LEU A 67 -5.98 -0.42 -2.42
C LEU A 67 -5.04 0.24 -3.44
N GLU A 68 -4.73 -0.44 -4.55
CA GLU A 68 -3.95 0.11 -5.65
C GLU A 68 -4.64 1.32 -6.28
N GLU A 69 -5.97 1.28 -6.45
CA GLU A 69 -6.75 2.42 -6.93
C GLU A 69 -6.70 3.60 -5.97
N ILE A 70 -6.87 3.36 -4.66
CA ILE A 70 -6.73 4.41 -3.64
C ILE A 70 -5.35 5.07 -3.72
N HIS A 71 -4.28 4.27 -3.78
CA HIS A 71 -2.93 4.79 -3.90
C HIS A 71 -2.73 5.57 -5.19
N ARG A 72 -3.26 5.09 -6.32
CA ARG A 72 -3.19 5.78 -7.62
C ARG A 72 -3.86 7.14 -7.57
N VAL A 73 -5.06 7.23 -7.01
CA VAL A 73 -5.79 8.50 -6.85
C VAL A 73 -5.05 9.45 -5.93
N LEU A 74 -4.50 8.96 -4.81
CA LEU A 74 -3.71 9.77 -3.88
C LEU A 74 -2.47 10.35 -4.57
N GLU A 75 -1.67 9.52 -5.26
CA GLU A 75 -0.48 9.98 -5.98
C GLU A 75 -0.83 10.96 -7.11
N SER A 76 -1.93 10.73 -7.84
CA SER A 76 -2.43 11.68 -8.84
C SER A 76 -2.71 13.06 -8.24
N ARG A 77 -3.37 13.12 -7.07
CA ARG A 77 -3.70 14.38 -6.39
C ARG A 77 -2.47 15.10 -5.86
N LEU A 78 -1.46 14.35 -5.41
CA LEU A 78 -0.23 14.89 -4.86
C LEU A 78 0.83 15.22 -5.92
N SER A 79 0.63 14.78 -7.17
CA SER A 79 1.61 14.94 -8.25
C SER A 79 2.04 16.40 -8.48
N SER A 80 1.10 17.35 -8.45
CA SER A 80 1.40 18.79 -8.59
C SER A 80 2.30 19.29 -7.47
N VAL A 81 1.93 19.03 -6.22
CA VAL A 81 2.68 19.48 -5.03
C VAL A 81 4.05 18.82 -4.98
N SER A 82 4.13 17.51 -5.27
CA SER A 82 5.40 16.78 -5.34
C SER A 82 6.32 17.36 -6.42
N ARG A 83 5.77 17.68 -7.60
CA ARG A 83 6.51 18.32 -8.68
C ARG A 83 7.01 19.70 -8.29
N GLU A 84 6.18 20.53 -7.67
CA GLU A 84 6.58 21.84 -7.18
C GLU A 84 7.73 21.77 -6.18
N ILE A 85 7.73 20.78 -5.28
CA ILE A 85 8.81 20.57 -4.31
C ILE A 85 10.09 20.09 -5.03
N THR A 86 9.97 19.09 -5.90
CA THR A 86 11.13 18.45 -6.53
C THR A 86 11.82 19.31 -7.57
N ASP A 87 11.05 20.10 -8.33
CA ASP A 87 11.55 21.02 -9.36
C ASP A 87 11.96 22.40 -8.75
N SER A 88 11.76 22.63 -7.45
CA SER A 88 12.07 23.90 -6.77
C SER A 88 13.54 24.28 -6.83
N ARG A 89 13.81 25.56 -7.12
CA ARG A 89 15.15 26.16 -7.17
C ARG A 89 15.20 27.38 -6.27
N VAL A 90 15.39 27.12 -4.97
CA VAL A 90 15.48 28.15 -3.93
C VAL A 90 16.79 28.93 -4.04
N LYS A 91 16.72 30.25 -3.92
CA LYS A 91 17.86 31.18 -3.92
C LYS A 91 17.88 32.08 -2.68
N THR A 92 16.71 32.34 -2.08
CA THR A 92 16.61 33.17 -0.86
C THR A 92 16.23 32.33 0.36
N ARG A 93 16.41 32.92 1.55
CA ARG A 93 16.02 32.27 2.81
C ARG A 93 14.49 32.12 2.90
N GLU A 94 13.75 33.11 2.43
CA GLU A 94 12.28 33.09 2.43
C GLU A 94 11.74 31.99 1.52
N GLU A 95 12.35 31.77 0.36
CA GLU A 95 12.03 30.66 -0.54
C GLU A 95 12.36 29.30 0.08
N PHE A 96 13.41 29.24 0.91
CA PHE A 96 13.81 28.03 1.63
C PHE A 96 12.78 27.65 2.69
N ASP A 97 12.34 28.63 3.48
CA ASP A 97 11.29 28.45 4.47
C ASP A 97 9.96 28.06 3.80
N ALA A 98 9.62 28.70 2.67
CA ALA A 98 8.44 28.36 1.89
C ALA A 98 8.50 26.92 1.34
N LEU A 99 9.65 26.46 0.87
CA LEU A 99 9.84 25.08 0.41
C LEU A 99 9.65 24.08 1.57
N TYR A 100 10.21 24.37 2.74
CA TYR A 100 10.03 23.52 3.92
C TYR A 100 8.55 23.44 4.33
N CYS A 101 7.83 24.57 4.32
CA CYS A 101 6.39 24.59 4.54
C CYS A 101 5.62 23.74 3.51
N LYS A 102 6.00 23.78 2.23
CA LYS A 102 5.39 22.91 1.20
C LYS A 102 5.61 21.43 1.49
N ILE A 103 6.79 21.04 1.99
CA ILE A 103 7.07 19.65 2.38
C ILE A 103 6.15 19.21 3.52
N ILE A 104 5.95 20.06 4.53
CA ILE A 104 5.00 19.79 5.62
C ILE A 104 3.59 19.61 5.07
N THR A 105 3.14 20.50 4.17
CA THR A 105 1.82 20.37 3.52
C THR A 105 1.68 19.07 2.73
N TYR A 106 2.71 18.67 1.97
CA TYR A 106 2.73 17.40 1.25
C TYR A 106 2.58 16.21 2.20
N ILE A 107 3.35 16.17 3.29
CA ILE A 107 3.28 15.11 4.31
C ILE A 107 1.89 15.06 4.94
N GLN A 108 1.32 16.22 5.27
CA GLN A 108 -0.02 16.31 5.86
C GLN A 108 -1.08 15.75 4.91
N LEU A 109 -1.07 16.17 3.64
CA LEU A 109 -2.01 15.69 2.63
C LEU A 109 -1.86 14.19 2.36
N ARG A 110 -0.62 13.68 2.30
CA ARG A 110 -0.35 12.26 2.02
C ARG A 110 -0.66 11.34 3.19
N SER A 111 -0.44 11.81 4.43
CA SER A 111 -0.73 11.05 5.65
C SER A 111 -2.23 10.90 5.93
N GLY A 112 -3.07 11.82 5.42
CA GLY A 112 -4.50 11.86 5.71
C GLY A 112 -4.82 12.16 7.19
N MET A 113 -3.85 12.56 8.00
CA MET A 113 -4.00 12.73 9.45
C MET A 113 -4.43 14.14 9.87
N GLY A 114 -5.63 14.53 9.41
CA GLY A 114 -6.24 15.82 9.68
C GLY A 114 -6.21 16.75 8.48
N SER A 115 -7.05 17.79 8.53
CA SER A 115 -7.10 18.82 7.48
C SER A 115 -5.81 19.66 7.48
N PRO A 116 -5.31 20.14 6.33
CA PRO A 116 -4.27 21.15 6.28
C PRO A 116 -4.64 22.46 7.00
N THR A 117 -5.92 22.68 7.28
CA THR A 117 -6.45 23.83 8.03
C THR A 117 -6.53 23.60 9.55
N ASP A 118 -6.17 22.40 10.03
CA ASP A 118 -6.09 22.11 11.47
C ASP A 118 -4.70 22.50 11.99
N ASP A 119 -4.65 23.62 12.70
CA ASP A 119 -3.42 24.15 13.31
C ASP A 119 -2.73 23.14 14.23
N THR A 120 -3.49 22.26 14.90
CA THR A 120 -2.92 21.26 15.81
C THR A 120 -2.21 20.18 15.01
N ALA A 121 -2.88 19.64 13.99
CA ALA A 121 -2.30 18.65 13.09
C ALA A 121 -1.05 19.19 12.38
N LEU A 122 -1.07 20.46 11.96
CA LEU A 122 0.06 21.11 11.33
C LEU A 122 1.25 21.26 12.28
N LYS A 123 1.02 21.69 13.53
CA LYS A 123 2.07 21.79 14.55
C LYS A 123 2.69 20.43 14.88
N GLU A 124 1.87 19.39 15.02
CA GLU A 124 2.35 18.02 15.26
C GLU A 124 3.19 17.50 14.09
N ALA A 125 2.75 17.72 12.85
CA ALA A 125 3.51 17.36 11.65
C ALA A 125 4.83 18.12 11.56
N THR A 126 4.82 19.41 11.89
CA THR A 126 6.02 20.26 11.89
C THR A 126 7.03 19.76 12.92
N ALA A 127 6.60 19.52 14.16
CA ALA A 127 7.47 19.02 15.22
C ALA A 127 8.04 17.63 14.91
N ALA A 128 7.22 16.72 14.40
CA ALA A 128 7.64 15.39 14.01
C ALA A 128 8.56 15.38 12.78
N LEU A 129 8.39 16.30 11.83
CA LEU A 129 9.32 16.45 10.72
C LEU A 129 10.66 17.01 11.20
N GLN A 130 10.63 18.08 12.02
CA GLN A 130 11.85 18.71 12.52
C GLN A 130 12.73 17.76 13.36
N SER A 131 12.16 16.75 14.01
CA SER A 131 12.92 15.78 14.79
C SER A 131 13.74 14.80 13.94
N VAL A 132 13.36 14.56 12.69
CA VAL A 132 14.03 13.60 11.78
C VAL A 132 14.63 14.25 10.54
N PHE A 133 14.16 15.45 10.19
CA PHE A 133 14.57 16.21 9.02
C PHE A 133 14.51 17.70 9.38
N PRO A 134 15.49 18.22 10.12
CA PRO A 134 15.54 19.64 10.46
C PRO A 134 15.76 20.49 9.21
N GLN A 135 15.40 21.78 9.26
CA GLN A 135 15.54 22.70 8.13
C GLN A 135 16.97 22.76 7.55
N THR A 136 18.00 22.52 8.37
CA THR A 136 19.40 22.46 7.91
C THR A 136 19.65 21.37 6.87
N GLU A 137 18.87 20.28 6.88
CA GLU A 137 18.99 19.18 5.92
C GLU A 137 18.31 19.46 4.57
N LEU A 138 17.52 20.53 4.47
CA LEU A 138 16.83 20.86 3.23
C LEU A 138 17.82 21.22 2.09
N GLY A 139 19.02 21.72 2.42
CA GLY A 139 20.08 21.91 1.42
C GLY A 139 20.56 20.59 0.81
N ALA A 140 20.73 19.54 1.61
CA ALA A 140 21.10 18.20 1.14
C ALA A 140 19.98 17.56 0.32
N PHE A 141 18.71 17.75 0.73
CA PHE A 141 17.55 17.32 -0.06
C PHE A 141 17.54 17.96 -1.45
N MET A 142 17.86 19.25 -1.57
CA MET A 142 17.77 19.99 -2.82
C MET A 142 18.73 19.50 -3.91
N VAL A 143 19.88 18.95 -3.55
CA VAL A 143 20.89 18.45 -4.50
C VAL A 143 20.58 17.05 -5.03
N LEU A 144 19.60 16.36 -4.45
CA LEU A 144 19.18 15.05 -4.90
C LEU A 144 18.55 15.08 -6.29
N LEU A 145 18.62 13.93 -6.98
CA LEU A 145 17.88 13.74 -8.22
C LEU A 145 16.37 13.73 -7.93
N LYS A 146 15.57 14.08 -8.94
CA LYS A 146 14.11 14.14 -8.81
C LYS A 146 13.51 12.85 -8.22
N ARG A 147 13.93 11.69 -8.73
CA ARG A 147 13.46 10.38 -8.25
C ARG A 147 13.77 10.16 -6.77
N ASP A 148 14.94 10.61 -6.33
CA ASP A 148 15.39 10.44 -4.93
C ASP A 148 14.65 11.41 -4.01
N LYS A 149 14.39 12.65 -4.46
CA LYS A 149 13.51 13.60 -3.75
C LYS A 149 12.10 13.02 -3.57
N GLU A 150 11.52 12.47 -4.62
CA GLU A 150 10.19 11.83 -4.56
C GLU A 150 10.19 10.66 -3.56
N GLN A 151 11.25 9.84 -3.56
CA GLN A 151 11.40 8.74 -2.62
C GLN A 151 11.53 9.24 -1.18
N GLN A 152 12.40 10.23 -0.93
CA GLN A 152 12.60 10.80 0.40
C GLN A 152 11.31 11.45 0.93
N LEU A 153 10.52 12.11 0.09
CA LEU A 153 9.21 12.64 0.48
C LEU A 153 8.25 11.54 0.97
N ARG A 154 8.24 10.38 0.29
CA ARG A 154 7.42 9.22 0.72
C ARG A 154 7.90 8.66 2.06
N GLU A 155 9.21 8.54 2.25
CA GLU A 155 9.81 8.03 3.48
C GLU A 155 9.56 8.96 4.66
N LEU A 156 9.81 10.26 4.49
CA LEU A 156 9.51 11.28 5.49
C LEU A 156 8.03 11.26 5.87
N THR A 157 7.13 11.07 4.90
CA THR A 157 5.69 10.91 5.19
C THR A 157 5.45 9.72 6.12
N MET A 158 6.03 8.55 5.85
CA MET A 158 5.84 7.35 6.68
C MET A 158 6.39 7.54 8.09
N ILE A 159 7.59 8.11 8.21
CA ILE A 159 8.26 8.35 9.49
C ILE A 159 7.47 9.36 10.33
N VAL A 160 7.13 10.53 9.76
CA VAL A 160 6.37 11.58 10.45
C VAL A 160 4.99 11.07 10.87
N THR A 161 4.32 10.31 10.00
CA THR A 161 3.03 9.67 10.33
C THR A 161 3.19 8.72 11.52
N GLY A 162 4.22 7.87 11.51
CA GLY A 162 4.51 6.96 12.62
C GLY A 162 4.76 7.67 13.95
N ILE A 163 5.61 8.71 13.95
CA ILE A 163 5.90 9.51 15.16
C ILE A 163 4.63 10.12 15.72
N ARG A 164 3.80 10.73 14.87
CA ARG A 164 2.55 11.35 15.29
C ARG A 164 1.54 10.34 15.85
N LEU A 165 1.39 9.19 15.20
CA LEU A 165 0.54 8.11 15.71
C LEU A 165 1.02 7.63 17.08
N PHE A 166 2.33 7.43 17.23
CA PHE A 166 2.93 7.04 18.50
C PHE A 166 2.71 8.10 19.60
N ASN A 167 2.93 9.37 19.30
CA ASN A 167 2.70 10.47 20.23
C ASN A 167 1.22 10.56 20.65
N LYS A 168 0.30 10.35 19.71
CA LYS A 168 -1.14 10.34 19.98
C LYS A 168 -1.56 9.16 20.85
N ALA A 169 -1.01 7.97 20.61
CA ALA A 169 -1.25 6.80 21.43
C ALA A 169 -0.67 6.97 22.86
N SER A 170 0.53 7.54 22.96
CA SER A 170 1.21 7.76 24.24
C SER A 170 0.51 8.82 25.11
N LYS A 171 0.00 9.90 24.51
CA LYS A 171 -0.79 10.91 25.24
C LYS A 171 -2.08 10.33 25.85
N LYS A 172 -2.77 9.43 25.13
CA LYS A 172 -3.95 8.74 25.65
C LYS A 172 -3.63 7.76 26.80
N GLY A 173 -2.47 7.11 26.75
CA GLY A 173 -2.04 6.20 27.82
C GLY A 173 -1.66 6.91 29.13
N GLY A 174 -1.35 8.21 29.09
CA GLY A 174 -1.03 9.00 30.29
C GLY A 174 -2.25 9.56 31.03
N GLU A 175 -3.38 9.74 30.35
CA GLU A 175 -4.63 10.22 30.97
C GLU A 175 -5.31 9.13 31.83
N GLU A 176 -5.04 7.84 31.60
CA GLU A 176 -5.62 6.74 32.40
C GLU A 176 -4.89 6.49 33.73
N THR A 177 -3.68 7.05 33.93
CA THR A 177 -2.85 6.81 35.11
C THR A 177 -2.98 7.84 36.22
N ASP A 178 -3.71 8.95 36.03
CA ASP A 178 -3.80 10.05 37.00
C ASP A 178 -5.18 10.18 37.68
N SER A 179 -5.88 9.05 37.88
CA SER A 179 -7.17 9.01 38.60
C SER A 179 -7.21 8.01 39.76
N ARG A 180 -6.05 7.67 40.33
CA ARG A 180 -5.96 6.94 41.61
C ARG A 180 -5.03 7.68 42.57
N ASN A 181 -5.57 8.68 43.25
CA ASN A 181 -5.14 9.04 44.61
C ASN A 181 -6.31 9.68 45.36
#